data_AF-A0A8E0S3V5-F1
#
_entry.id   AF-A0A8E0S3V5-F1
#
_cell.length_a   1.000
_cell.length_b   1.000
_cell.length_c   1.000
_cell.angle_alpha   90.00
_cell.angle_beta   90.00
_cell.angle_gamma   90.00
#
_symmetry.space_group_name_H-M   'P 1'
#
loop_
_entity.id
_entity.type
_entity.pdbx_description
1 polymer ?
#
loop_
_entity_poly.entity_id
_entity_poly.type
_entity_poly.pdbx_seq_one_letter_code
_entity_poly.pdbx_strand_id
1 'polypeptide(L)' 'MLNARILENVQCQREARPARSLEYLSALGITESHLKQLNVIHVAGSKGKGSTCAITENVLRSVGLKTGFLR' A
#
# COMPACT_ATOMS: atom_id res chain seq x y z
N MET A 1 12.52 -34.08 -10.72
CA MET A 1 11.33 -34.11 -9.85
C MET A 1 11.46 -33.33 -8.53
N LEU A 2 12.57 -32.61 -8.26
CA LEU A 2 12.77 -31.92 -6.97
C LEU A 2 12.36 -30.42 -6.97
N ASN A 3 12.30 -29.77 -8.15
CA ASN A 3 12.09 -28.32 -8.23
C ASN A 3 10.63 -27.86 -8.06
N ALA A 4 9.65 -28.75 -8.20
CA ALA A 4 8.23 -28.37 -8.11
C ALA A 4 7.76 -28.14 -6.66
N ARG A 5 8.44 -28.71 -5.67
CA ARG A 5 8.04 -28.68 -4.25
C ARG A 5 8.20 -27.32 -3.59
N ILE A 6 9.12 -26.49 -4.11
CA ILE A 6 9.37 -25.13 -3.60
C ILE A 6 8.19 -24.20 -3.93
N LEU A 7 7.50 -24.45 -5.05
CA LEU A 7 6.34 -23.63 -5.47
C LEU A 7 5.07 -23.93 -4.65
N GLU A 8 4.90 -25.17 -4.15
CA GLU A 8 3.75 -25.56 -3.32
C GLU A 8 3.77 -24.93 -1.91
N ASN A 9 4.96 -24.53 -1.43
CA ASN A 9 5.14 -23.96 -0.10
C ASN A 9 5.13 -22.43 -0.06
N VAL A 10 4.93 -21.76 -1.20
CA VAL A 10 4.57 -20.33 -1.22
C VAL A 10 3.09 -20.21 -0.87
N GLN A 11 2.73 -20.61 0.34
CA GLN A 11 1.55 -20.06 0.95
C GLN A 11 1.86 -18.59 1.21
N CYS A 12 1.42 -17.73 0.29
CA CYS A 12 1.20 -16.32 0.59
C CYS A 12 0.13 -16.32 1.68
N GLN A 13 0.55 -16.45 2.95
CA GLN A 13 -0.31 -16.33 4.10
C GLN A 13 -0.86 -14.90 4.07
N ARG A 14 -2.03 -14.75 3.47
CA ARG A 14 -2.84 -13.54 3.49
C ARG A 14 -3.48 -13.42 4.87
N GLU A 15 -2.66 -13.37 5.90
CA GLU A 15 -3.13 -12.91 7.20
C GLU A 15 -3.22 -11.40 7.12
N ALA A 16 -4.44 -10.88 7.03
CA ALA A 16 -4.72 -9.48 7.29
C ALA A 16 -4.48 -9.21 8.79
N ARG A 17 -3.21 -9.06 9.20
CA ARG A 17 -2.82 -8.62 10.53
C ARG A 17 -2.44 -7.14 10.49
N PRO A 18 -3.40 -6.20 10.60
CA PRO A 18 -3.10 -4.78 10.75
C PRO A 18 -2.34 -4.47 12.07
N ALA A 19 -2.25 -5.45 12.98
CA ALA A 19 -1.65 -5.31 14.31
C ALA A 19 -0.24 -4.68 14.26
N ARG A 20 0.67 -5.21 13.42
CA ARG A 20 2.05 -4.69 13.39
C ARG A 20 2.15 -3.26 12.85
N SER A 21 1.40 -2.91 11.81
CA SER A 21 1.41 -1.54 11.29
C SER A 21 0.92 -0.54 12.33
N LEU A 22 -0.09 -0.90 13.11
CA LEU A 22 -0.62 -0.02 14.15
C LEU A 22 0.34 0.13 15.33
N GLU A 23 1.07 -0.93 15.70
CA GLU A 23 2.14 -0.89 16.70
C GLU A 23 3.25 0.11 16.29
N TYR A 24 3.71 0.06 15.04
CA TYR A 24 4.72 0.99 14.55
C TYR A 24 4.22 2.44 14.51
N LEU A 25 2.97 2.66 14.08
CA LEU A 25 2.37 4.00 14.09
C LEU A 25 2.26 4.55 15.52
N SER A 26 1.88 3.70 16.47
CA SER A 26 1.80 4.05 17.89
C SER A 26 3.18 4.40 18.47
N ALA A 27 4.22 3.64 18.13
CA ALA A 27 5.61 3.91 18.54
C ALA A 27 6.15 5.24 17.99
N LEU A 28 5.64 5.70 16.85
CA LEU A 28 5.96 7.00 16.25
C LEU A 28 5.06 8.14 16.74
N GLY A 29 4.14 7.88 17.67
CA GLY A 29 3.17 8.87 18.16
C GLY A 29 2.10 9.25 17.14
N ILE A 30 1.91 8.44 16.09
CA ILE A 30 0.88 8.67 15.07
C ILE A 30 -0.42 8.00 15.53
N THR A 31 -1.43 8.81 15.81
CA THR A 31 -2.75 8.36 16.23
C THR A 31 -3.67 8.10 15.02
N GLU A 32 -4.77 7.38 15.25
CA GLU A 32 -5.80 7.18 14.22
C GLU A 32 -6.42 8.51 13.72
N SER A 33 -6.48 9.54 14.56
CA SER A 33 -7.00 10.85 14.16
C SER A 33 -6.08 11.52 13.14
N HIS A 34 -4.76 11.38 13.29
CA HIS A 34 -3.79 11.85 12.28
C HIS A 34 -4.01 11.15 10.94
N LEU A 35 -4.28 9.83 10.94
CA LEU A 35 -4.55 9.08 9.71
C LEU A 35 -5.82 9.55 9.00
N LYS A 36 -6.88 9.87 9.76
CA LYS A 36 -8.16 10.34 9.22
C LYS A 36 -8.09 11.73 8.60
N GLN A 37 -7.08 12.53 8.94
CA GLN A 37 -6.85 13.85 8.36
C GLN A 37 -6.11 13.80 7.02
N LEU A 38 -5.53 12.65 6.65
CA LEU A 38 -4.80 12.51 5.40
C LEU A 38 -5.76 12.36 4.21
N ASN A 39 -5.44 13.07 3.12
CA ASN A 39 -6.11 12.89 1.84
C ASN A 39 -5.55 11.64 1.13
N VAL A 40 -6.18 10.48 1.38
CA VAL A 40 -5.72 9.18 0.84
C VAL A 40 -6.59 8.72 -0.33
N ILE A 41 -5.95 8.33 -1.43
CA ILE A 41 -6.60 7.59 -2.52
C ILE A 41 -6.21 6.12 -2.40
N HIS A 42 -7.17 5.27 -2.06
CA HIS A 42 -6.96 3.83 -1.96
C HIS A 42 -7.22 3.16 -3.32
N VAL A 43 -6.20 2.53 -3.89
CA VAL A 43 -6.31 1.80 -5.17
C VAL A 43 -6.21 0.29 -4.92
N ALA A 44 -7.33 -0.41 -5.07
CA ALA A 44 -7.42 -1.86 -4.93
C ALA A 44 -7.61 -2.55 -6.30
N GLY A 45 -7.11 -3.77 -6.44
CA GLY A 45 -7.31 -4.58 -7.65
C GLY A 45 -6.20 -5.61 -7.89
N SER A 46 -6.47 -6.66 -8.66
CA SER A 46 -5.49 -7.71 -8.94
C SER A 46 -4.41 -7.24 -9.92
N LYS A 47 -4.77 -6.37 -10.88
CA LYS A 47 -3.91 -5.83 -11.92
C LYS A 47 -4.06 -4.30 -11.99
N GLY A 48 -3.10 -3.62 -12.59
CA GLY A 48 -3.20 -2.20 -12.91
C GLY A 48 -3.02 -1.20 -11.76
N LYS A 49 -2.92 -1.62 -10.50
CA LYS A 49 -2.73 -0.69 -9.35
C LYS A 49 -1.58 0.30 -9.55
N GLY A 50 -0.43 -0.19 -10.02
CA GLY A 50 0.75 0.66 -10.27
C GLY A 50 0.51 1.68 -11.38
N SER A 51 -0.01 1.23 -12.53
CA SER A 51 -0.31 2.12 -13.66
C SER A 51 -1.40 3.13 -13.32
N THR A 52 -2.44 2.72 -12.58
CA THR A 52 -3.48 3.61 -12.10
C THR A 52 -2.90 4.67 -11.16
N CYS A 53 -2.08 4.28 -10.18
CA CYS A 53 -1.43 5.24 -9.27
C CYS A 53 -0.51 6.22 -10.02
N ALA A 54 0.23 5.76 -11.04
CA ALA A 54 1.10 6.63 -11.84
C ALA A 54 0.29 7.65 -12.66
N ILE A 55 -0.83 7.24 -13.25
CA ILE A 55 -1.73 8.16 -13.97
C ILE A 55 -2.35 9.17 -12.99
N THR A 56 -2.85 8.69 -11.85
CA THR A 56 -3.44 9.55 -10.80
C THR A 56 -2.42 10.56 -10.27
N GLU A 57 -1.17 10.16 -10.03
CA GLU A 57 -0.11 11.10 -9.64
C GLU A 57 0.11 12.17 -10.70
N ASN A 58 0.17 11.80 -11.98
CA ASN A 58 0.39 12.76 -13.05
C ASN A 58 -0.72 13.80 -13.12
N VAL A 59 -1.98 13.40 -12.97
CA VAL A 59 -3.14 14.31 -12.95
C VAL A 59 -3.10 15.23 -11.73
N LEU A 60 -2.82 14.69 -10.54
CA LEU A 60 -2.73 15.50 -9.32
C LEU A 60 -1.56 16.48 -9.38
N ARG A 61 -0.44 16.05 -9.94
CA ARG A 61 0.74 16.89 -10.16
C ARG A 61 0.47 17.98 -11.18
N SER A 62 -0.31 17.73 -12.24
CA SER A 62 -0.62 18.74 -13.25
C SER A 62 -1.47 19.90 -12.70
N VAL A 63 -2.20 19.67 -11.61
CA VAL A 63 -2.95 20.72 -10.88
C VAL A 63 -2.16 21.30 -9.69
N GLY A 64 -0.87 21.00 -9.59
CA GLY A 64 0.03 21.56 -8.58
C GLY A 64 -0.01 20.88 -7.21
N LEU A 65 -0.69 19.75 -7.06
CA LEU A 65 -0.73 19.02 -5.80
C LEU A 65 0.53 18.17 -5.63
N LYS A 66 1.11 18.22 -4.43
CA LYS A 66 2.19 17.32 -4.03
C LYS A 66 1.60 15.98 -3.62
N THR A 67 2.16 14.89 -4.13
CA THR A 67 1.73 13.53 -3.80
C THR A 67 2.92 12.72 -3.28
N GLY A 68 2.65 11.62 -2.57
CA GLY A 68 3.66 10.72 -2.02
C GLY A 68 3.98 9.50 -2.91
N PHE A 69 3.66 9.54 -4.20
CA PHE A 69 3.93 8.40 -5.10
C PHE A 69 5.43 8.27 -5.38
N LEU A 70 5.96 7.05 -5.27
CA LEU A 70 7.37 6.75 -5.54
C LEU A 70 7.58 6.62 -7.07
N ARG A 71 8.50 7.40 -7.64
CA ARG A 71 8.95 7.24 -9.04
C ARG A 71 10.06 6.22 -9.14
#